data_AF-A0A2E7HF98-F1
#
_entry.id   AF-A0A2E7HF98-F1
#
_cell.length_a   1.000
_cell.length_b   1.000
_cell.length_c   1.000
_cell.angle_alpha   90.00
_cell.angle_beta   90.00
_cell.angle_gamma   90.00
#
_symmetry.space_group_name_H-M   'P 1'
#
loop_
_entity.id
_entity.type
_entity.pdbx_description
1 polymer ?
#
loop_
_entity_poly.entity_id
_entity_poly.type
_entity_poly.pdbx_seq_one_letter_code
_entity_poly.pdbx_strand_id
1 'polypeptide(L)' 'MASPALAATCDEQLVLLDVLMATEGDALEPEINNRIISLRNKANDAKTAGYEDACLENAEEALSPFSQ' A
#
# COMPACT_ATOMS: atom_id res chain seq x y z
N MET A 1 -26.32 -3.22 -4.30
CA MET A 1 -25.64 -1.91 -4.37
C MET A 1 -24.17 -2.19 -4.10
N ALA A 2 -23.36 -2.27 -5.17
CA ALA A 2 -21.93 -2.49 -5.02
C ALA A 2 -21.31 -1.12 -4.73
N SER A 3 -20.67 -0.96 -3.57
CA SER A 3 -19.80 0.19 -3.32
C SER A 3 -18.77 0.27 -4.44
N PRO A 4 -18.44 1.47 -4.96
CA PRO A 4 -17.27 1.61 -5.82
C PRO A 4 -16.07 1.51 -4.87
N ALA A 5 -15.64 0.29 -4.57
CA ALA A 5 -14.21 0.09 -4.37
C ALA A 5 -13.62 0.60 -5.69
N LEU A 6 -12.97 1.78 -5.66
CA LEU A 6 -12.10 2.16 -6.75
C LEU A 6 -11.18 0.95 -6.90
N ALA A 7 -11.33 0.18 -7.98
CA ALA A 7 -10.38 -0.84 -8.34
C ALA A 7 -9.12 -0.10 -8.79
N ALA A 8 -8.42 0.52 -7.83
CA ALA A 8 -7.08 1.00 -8.03
C ALA A 8 -6.24 -0.24 -8.23
N THR A 9 -5.58 -0.32 -9.38
CA THR A 9 -4.59 -1.36 -9.68
C THR A 9 -3.50 -1.35 -8.60
N CYS A 10 -2.74 -2.45 -8.46
CA CYS A 10 -1.67 -2.46 -7.47
C CYS A 10 -0.68 -1.31 -7.72
N ASP A 11 -0.46 -0.94 -8.98
CA ASP A 11 0.39 0.17 -9.37
C ASP A 11 -0.11 1.52 -8.85
N GLU A 12 -1.41 1.77 -8.97
CA GLU A 12 -2.01 3.00 -8.45
C GLU A 12 -1.92 3.06 -6.92
N GLN A 13 -2.11 1.93 -6.24
CA GLN A 13 -1.98 1.86 -4.78
C GLN A 13 -0.53 2.04 -4.31
N LEU A 14 0.44 1.43 -5.00
CA LEU A 14 1.86 1.60 -4.71
C LEU A 14 2.31 3.06 -4.94
N VAL A 15 1.81 3.71 -6.00
CA VAL A 15 2.07 5.14 -6.25
C VAL A 15 1.47 6.00 -5.15
N LEU A 16 0.22 5.75 -4.76
CA LEU A 16 -0.42 6.47 -3.65
C LEU A 16 0.35 6.27 -2.34
N LEU A 17 0.77 5.04 -2.05
CA LEU A 17 1.54 4.71 -0.86
C LEU A 17 2.86 5.47 -0.82
N ASP A 18 3.58 5.54 -1.94
CA ASP A 18 4.83 6.30 -2.06
C ASP A 18 4.63 7.79 -1.79
N VAL A 19 3.52 8.37 -2.27
CA VAL A 19 3.16 9.76 -2.01
C VAL A 19 2.89 9.98 -0.52
N LEU A 20 2.04 9.14 0.10
CA LEU A 20 1.68 9.27 1.51
C LEU A 20 2.87 9.07 2.44
N MET A 21 3.74 8.11 2.14
CA MET A 21 4.98 7.91 2.87
C MET A 21 5.89 9.15 2.79
N ALA A 22 5.98 9.80 1.63
CA ALA A 22 6.80 10.99 1.46
C ALA A 22 6.23 12.23 2.17
N THR A 23 4.90 12.33 2.33
CA THR A 23 4.25 13.51 2.95
C THR A 23 3.95 13.34 4.44
N GLU A 24 3.64 12.12 4.87
CA GLU A 24 3.11 11.83 6.21
C GLU A 24 3.91 10.76 6.97
N GLY A 25 4.83 10.06 6.30
CA GLY A 25 5.58 8.95 6.90
C GLY A 25 6.41 9.33 8.13
N ASP A 26 6.90 10.57 8.18
CA ASP A 26 7.66 11.09 9.33
C ASP A 26 6.79 11.34 10.58
N ALA A 27 5.48 11.52 10.41
CA ALA A 27 4.53 11.70 11.50
C ALA A 27 4.07 10.37 12.11
N LEU A 28 4.34 9.24 11.44
CA LEU A 28 3.98 7.91 11.92
C LEU A 28 4.96 7.42 12.99
N GLU A 29 4.45 6.58 13.89
CA GLU A 29 5.31 5.85 14.80
C GLU A 29 6.29 4.95 14.02
N PRO A 30 7.56 4.83 14.45
CA PRO A 30 8.57 4.07 13.72
C PRO A 30 8.16 2.62 13.43
N GLU A 31 7.40 1.98 14.33
CA GLU A 31 6.89 0.61 14.13
C GLU A 31 5.89 0.55 12.97
N ILE A 32 4.98 1.52 12.87
CA ILE A 32 4.00 1.62 11.79
C ILE A 32 4.74 1.88 10.47
N ASN A 33 5.69 2.81 10.46
CA ASN A 33 6.47 3.11 9.25
C ASN A 33 7.26 1.88 8.74
N ASN A 34 7.91 1.14 9.65
CA ASN A 34 8.61 -0.09 9.30
C ASN A 34 7.67 -1.17 8.75
N ARG A 35 6.46 -1.29 9.32
CA ARG A 35 5.43 -2.21 8.81
C ARG A 35 5.00 -1.83 7.39
N ILE A 36 4.76 -0.55 7.14
CA ILE A 36 4.40 -0.03 5.81
C ILE A 36 5.50 -0.35 4.79
N ILE A 37 6.76 -0.08 5.11
CA ILE A 37 7.90 -0.41 4.24
C ILE A 37 7.94 -1.92 3.93
N SER A 38 7.71 -2.77 4.92
CA SER A 38 7.70 -4.22 4.73
C SER A 38 6.58 -4.67 3.78
N LEU A 39 5.37 -4.15 3.97
CA LEU A 39 4.21 -4.46 3.13
C LEU A 39 4.39 -3.94 1.69
N ARG A 40 4.92 -2.71 1.53
CA ARG A 40 5.29 -2.15 0.22
C ARG A 40 6.27 -3.04 -0.53
N ASN A 41 7.29 -3.56 0.15
CA ASN A 41 8.27 -4.44 -0.48
C ASN A 41 7.62 -5.76 -0.92
N LYS A 42 6.76 -6.37 -0.08
CA LYS A 42 6.00 -7.56 -0.45
C LYS A 42 5.07 -7.33 -1.64
N ALA A 43 4.41 -6.17 -1.71
CA ALA A 43 3.59 -5.80 -2.84
C ALA A 43 4.42 -5.71 -4.13
N ASN A 44 5.59 -5.05 -4.10
CA ASN A 44 6.50 -4.98 -5.24
C ASN A 44 7.05 -6.37 -5.67
N ASP A 45 7.34 -7.25 -4.71
CA ASP A 45 7.77 -8.62 -5.00
C ASP A 45 6.64 -9.41 -5.67
N ALA A 46 5.41 -9.30 -5.16
CA ALA A 46 4.22 -9.92 -5.74
C ALA A 46 3.94 -9.41 -7.16
N LYS A 47 4.02 -8.08 -7.38
CA LYS A 47 3.94 -7.44 -8.70
C LYS A 47 4.94 -8.05 -9.67
N THR A 48 6.21 -8.11 -9.26
CA THR A 48 7.32 -8.61 -10.08
C THR A 48 7.11 -10.08 -10.46
N ALA A 49 6.50 -10.86 -9.55
CA ALA A 49 6.15 -12.26 -9.78
C ALA A 49 4.82 -12.46 -10.56
N GLY A 50 4.08 -11.38 -10.86
CA GLY A 50 2.79 -11.45 -11.57
C GLY A 50 1.60 -11.85 -10.70
N TYR A 51 1.73 -11.80 -9.37
CA TYR A 51 0.65 -12.08 -8.43
C TYR A 51 -0.12 -10.81 -8.07
N GLU A 52 -1.01 -10.37 -8.96
CA GLU A 52 -1.74 -9.09 -8.82
C GLU A 52 -2.58 -9.02 -7.53
N ASP A 53 -3.32 -10.09 -7.18
CA ASP A 53 -4.15 -10.10 -5.97
C ASP A 53 -3.32 -9.92 -4.69
N ALA A 54 -2.17 -10.60 -4.61
CA ALA A 54 -1.26 -10.47 -3.47
C ALA A 54 -0.59 -9.09 -3.45
N CYS A 55 -0.33 -8.50 -4.62
CA CYS A 55 0.17 -7.15 -4.73
C CYS A 55 -0.83 -6.15 -4.13
N LEU A 56 -2.09 -6.22 -4.57
CA LEU A 56 -3.19 -5.41 -4.08
C LEU A 56 -3.37 -5.56 -2.57
N GLU A 57 -3.48 -6.79 -2.07
CA GLU A 57 -3.68 -7.04 -0.63
C GLU A 57 -2.58 -6.40 0.23
N ASN A 58 -1.31 -6.56 -0.15
CA ASN A 58 -0.20 -5.96 0.58
C ASN A 58 -0.19 -4.42 0.45
N ALA A 59 -0.54 -3.86 -0.70
CA ALA A 59 -0.60 -2.42 -0.91
C ALA A 59 -1.77 -1.77 -0.13
N GLU A 60 -2.96 -2.39 -0.11
CA GLU A 60 -4.11 -1.94 0.69
C GLU A 60 -3.80 -1.98 2.19
N GLU A 61 -3.17 -3.08 2.66
CA GLU A 61 -2.77 -3.19 4.06
C GLU A 61 -1.75 -2.10 4.43
N ALA A 62 -0.80 -1.79 3.54
CA ALA A 62 0.17 -0.72 3.73
C ALA A 62 -0.47 0.68 3.74
N LEU A 63 -1.57 0.87 3.01
CA LEU A 63 -2.34 2.12 2.98
C LEU A 63 -3.25 2.31 4.20
N SER A 64 -3.65 1.21 4.86
CA SER A 64 -4.60 1.26 5.98
C SER A 64 -4.27 2.26 7.10
N PRO A 65 -3.00 2.55 7.47
CA PRO A 65 -2.70 3.54 8.49
C PRO A 65 -3.00 4.99 8.10
N PHE A 66 -3.01 5.30 6.79
CA PHE A 66 -3.26 6.65 6.26
C PHE A 66 -4.74 6.93 5.98
N SER A 67 -5.60 5.90 6.02
CA SER A 67 -7.01 5.98 5.68
C SER A 67 -7.92 6.39 6.85
N GLN A 68 -7.35 6.91 7.94
CA GLN A 68 -8.06 7.24 9.19
C GLN A 68 -8.56 8.68 9.24
#